data_AF-A0A290MLC2-F1
#
_entry.id   AF-A0A290MLC2-F1
#
_cell.length_a   1.000
_cell.length_b   1.000
_cell.length_c   1.000
_cell.angle_alpha   90.00
_cell.angle_beta   90.00
_cell.angle_gamma   90.00
#
_symmetry.space_group_name_H-M   'P 1'
#
loop_
_entity.id
_entity.type
_entity.pdbx_description
1 polymer ?
#
loop_
_entity_poly.entity_id
_entity_poly.type
_entity_poly.pdbx_seq_one_letter_code
_entity_poly.pdbx_strand_id
1 'polypeptide(L)'
;MLGNRGKGPAPEQRLHCKEVRRIAPHDGACSLVPAIATSRFHAVFLTSSYATIWTMRSRPAPFQIDIAALLGRAKRSFTDRIGEVTLNFPFISVAVSPKDTEQKVARELVIRLKDRRVLSAYECCDGCIDEALKSLQEIRGLLVDKQVELLALQDGPLYLVVDMMREGIRQFLTFEQSLKHGDITRVGEFRRPEDVRQAYFDGLELLRGHLAHCLTQVAAIAGIEAPREGVVANYHGDWPLVAYVRPQLPSGPGGQSE
;
A
#
# COMPACT_ATOMS: atom_id res chain seq x y z
N MET A 1 -32.12 58.68 -24.93
CA MET A 1 -31.85 57.58 -25.86
C MET A 1 -31.41 56.36 -25.08
N LEU A 2 -32.11 55.26 -25.30
CA LEU A 2 -31.95 53.97 -24.63
C LEU A 2 -30.77 53.19 -25.25
N GLY A 3 -29.96 52.54 -24.42
CA GLY A 3 -28.93 51.60 -24.86
C GLY A 3 -28.56 50.67 -23.71
N ASN A 4 -29.26 49.53 -23.65
CA ASN A 4 -29.18 48.49 -22.63
C ASN A 4 -28.58 47.22 -23.27
N ARG A 5 -28.04 46.31 -22.44
CA ARG A 5 -27.61 44.90 -22.70
C ARG A 5 -26.15 44.75 -23.22
N GLY A 6 -25.34 43.80 -22.75
CA GLY A 6 -25.70 42.46 -22.26
C GLY A 6 -24.79 41.89 -21.17
N LYS A 7 -25.47 41.13 -20.30
CA LYS A 7 -24.95 40.14 -19.35
C LYS A 7 -24.45 38.89 -20.08
N GLY A 8 -23.48 38.21 -19.47
CA GLY A 8 -23.27 36.77 -19.63
C GLY A 8 -22.10 36.26 -18.78
N PRO A 9 -22.34 35.65 -17.60
CA PRO A 9 -21.31 34.83 -16.95
C PRO A 9 -21.20 33.46 -17.64
N ALA A 10 -19.95 33.00 -17.79
CA ALA A 10 -19.57 31.74 -18.41
C ALA A 10 -19.97 30.51 -17.56
N PRO A 11 -20.20 29.33 -18.18
CA PRO A 11 -20.84 28.19 -17.54
C PRO A 11 -19.93 27.40 -16.60
N GLU A 12 -20.47 27.15 -15.41
CA GLU A 12 -20.03 26.20 -14.38
C GLU A 12 -20.16 24.76 -14.94
N GLN A 13 -19.07 24.18 -15.43
CA GLN A 13 -19.03 22.76 -15.80
C GLN A 13 -18.82 21.90 -14.54
N ARG A 14 -19.93 21.59 -13.86
CA ARG A 14 -19.99 20.47 -12.90
C ARG A 14 -19.96 19.16 -13.68
N LEU A 15 -18.79 18.54 -13.79
CA LEU A 15 -18.68 17.15 -14.21
C LEU A 15 -19.25 16.25 -13.09
N HIS A 16 -20.44 15.75 -13.39
CA HIS A 16 -21.16 14.71 -12.67
C HIS A 16 -20.27 13.45 -12.57
N CYS A 17 -19.75 13.16 -11.38
CA CYS A 17 -19.21 11.85 -11.07
C CYS A 17 -20.39 10.88 -11.02
N LYS A 18 -20.54 10.04 -12.05
CA LYS A 18 -21.63 9.06 -12.15
C LYS A 18 -21.60 8.12 -10.95
N GLU A 19 -22.64 8.24 -10.15
CA GLU A 19 -23.01 7.36 -9.04
C GLU A 19 -23.32 5.95 -9.57
N VAL A 20 -22.48 4.98 -9.25
CA VAL A 20 -22.78 3.56 -9.47
C VAL A 20 -23.64 3.07 -8.31
N ARG A 21 -24.96 3.07 -8.53
CA ARG A 21 -25.94 2.50 -7.60
C ARG A 21 -25.94 0.97 -7.63
N ARG A 22 -25.92 0.41 -6.42
CA ARG A 22 -26.59 -0.80 -5.89
C ARG A 22 -27.27 -1.74 -6.89
N ILE A 23 -26.96 -3.03 -6.75
CA ILE A 23 -27.90 -4.12 -6.99
C ILE A 23 -28.01 -4.93 -5.70
N ALA A 24 -29.21 -4.94 -5.12
CA ALA A 24 -29.72 -5.98 -4.24
C ALA A 24 -31.07 -6.41 -4.83
N PRO A 25 -31.49 -7.68 -4.67
CA PRO A 25 -32.91 -8.02 -4.70
C PRO A 25 -33.40 -8.64 -3.38
N HIS A 26 -34.71 -8.49 -3.23
CA HIS A 26 -35.60 -8.69 -2.09
C HIS A 26 -35.88 -10.16 -1.69
N ASP A 27 -36.22 -10.30 -0.40
CA ASP A 27 -37.30 -11.06 0.27
C ASP A 27 -37.69 -12.49 -0.13
N GLY A 28 -37.87 -13.35 0.89
CA GLY A 28 -39.03 -14.25 0.93
C GLY A 28 -38.88 -15.64 1.58
N ALA A 29 -39.08 -15.69 2.90
CA ALA A 29 -39.89 -16.67 3.65
C ALA A 29 -39.44 -18.12 3.98
N CYS A 30 -39.78 -18.47 5.23
CA CYS A 30 -40.28 -19.75 5.80
C CYS A 30 -39.32 -20.91 6.19
N SER A 31 -39.13 -21.01 7.50
CA SER A 31 -39.19 -22.19 8.39
C SER A 31 -39.21 -23.61 7.79
N LEU A 32 -38.32 -24.49 8.27
CA LEU A 32 -38.62 -25.65 9.13
C LEU A 32 -37.37 -26.53 9.32
N VAL A 33 -37.14 -26.95 10.57
CA VAL A 33 -36.17 -27.97 11.00
C VAL A 33 -36.82 -29.35 10.80
N PRO A 34 -36.07 -30.38 10.40
CA PRO A 34 -35.74 -31.43 11.37
C PRO A 34 -34.30 -31.96 11.28
N ALA A 35 -33.85 -32.50 12.41
CA ALA A 35 -32.60 -33.20 12.61
C ALA A 35 -32.64 -34.65 12.11
N ILE A 36 -31.45 -35.21 11.82
CA ILE A 36 -30.89 -36.51 12.26
C ILE A 36 -29.99 -37.16 11.17
N ALA A 37 -28.91 -37.78 11.67
CA ALA A 37 -28.12 -38.89 11.11
C ALA A 37 -26.86 -38.59 10.26
N THR A 38 -25.72 -38.64 10.96
CA THR A 38 -24.58 -39.56 10.74
C THR A 38 -24.21 -39.97 9.31
N SER A 39 -22.94 -39.70 8.95
CA SER A 39 -21.90 -40.73 8.69
C SER A 39 -20.99 -40.40 7.50
N ARG A 40 -19.69 -40.37 7.81
CA ARG A 40 -18.53 -40.82 7.02
C ARG A 40 -18.12 -40.07 5.74
N PHE A 41 -16.88 -39.59 5.85
CA PHE A 41 -15.81 -39.51 4.86
C PHE A 41 -16.15 -38.85 3.51
N HIS A 42 -15.43 -37.77 3.22
CA HIS A 42 -14.51 -37.71 2.08
C HIS A 42 -13.50 -36.60 2.39
N ALA A 43 -12.22 -36.95 2.34
CA ALA A 43 -11.11 -36.02 2.43
C ALA A 43 -11.18 -35.08 1.22
N VAL A 44 -11.66 -33.86 1.43
CA VAL A 44 -11.56 -32.79 0.43
C VAL A 44 -10.19 -32.17 0.62
N PHE A 45 -9.26 -32.58 -0.24
CA PHE A 45 -8.03 -31.83 -0.52
C PHE A 45 -8.44 -30.44 -0.99
N LEU A 46 -8.48 -29.48 -0.06
CA LEU A 46 -8.46 -28.07 -0.39
C LEU A 46 -7.03 -27.75 -0.82
N THR A 47 -6.71 -28.01 -2.08
CA THR A 47 -5.68 -27.22 -2.76
C THR A 47 -6.20 -25.80 -2.75
N SER A 48 -5.78 -25.04 -1.74
CA SER A 48 -5.99 -23.61 -1.63
C SER A 48 -5.27 -22.98 -2.82
N SER A 49 -5.99 -22.84 -3.93
CA SER A 49 -5.66 -21.94 -5.01
C SER A 49 -5.72 -20.53 -4.44
N TYR A 50 -4.64 -20.10 -3.80
CA TYR A 50 -4.29 -18.69 -3.65
C TYR A 50 -3.95 -18.14 -5.05
N ALA A 51 -4.94 -18.15 -5.93
CA ALA A 51 -5.03 -17.20 -7.02
C ALA A 51 -5.51 -15.88 -6.40
N THR A 52 -4.70 -15.33 -5.49
CA THR A 52 -4.95 -14.05 -4.84
C THR A 52 -4.70 -12.99 -5.90
N ILE A 53 -5.72 -12.67 -6.69
CA ILE A 53 -5.98 -11.35 -7.29
C ILE A 53 -4.70 -10.64 -7.79
N TRP A 54 -3.83 -11.38 -8.49
CA TRP A 54 -2.89 -10.81 -9.46
C TRP A 54 -3.59 -10.81 -10.82
N THR A 55 -4.75 -10.18 -10.91
CA THR A 55 -5.15 -9.57 -12.19
C THR A 55 -4.39 -8.25 -12.34
N MET A 56 -3.07 -8.30 -12.16
CA MET A 56 -2.20 -7.33 -12.79
C MET A 56 -2.36 -7.55 -14.29
N ARG A 57 -2.59 -6.46 -15.01
CA ARG A 57 -2.21 -6.34 -16.42
C ARG A 57 -0.85 -7.03 -16.56
N SER A 58 -0.76 -7.99 -17.47
CA SER A 58 0.30 -8.99 -17.64
C SER A 58 1.69 -8.44 -18.02
N ARG A 59 2.03 -7.24 -17.55
CA ARG A 59 3.28 -6.55 -17.79
C ARG A 59 4.22 -6.69 -16.59
N PRO A 60 5.53 -6.81 -16.82
CA PRO A 60 6.51 -6.76 -15.75
C PRO A 60 6.41 -5.44 -14.98
N ALA A 61 6.67 -5.50 -13.67
CA ALA A 61 6.71 -4.31 -12.82
C ALA A 61 7.65 -3.24 -13.42
N PRO A 62 7.27 -1.95 -13.40
CA PRO A 62 8.05 -0.91 -14.04
C PRO A 62 9.40 -0.64 -13.34
N PHE A 63 9.51 -1.02 -12.07
CA PHE A 63 10.75 -1.06 -11.29
C PHE A 63 10.60 -2.04 -10.12
N GLN A 64 11.71 -2.29 -9.42
CA GLN A 64 11.71 -3.05 -8.16
C GLN A 64 12.13 -2.13 -7.00
N ILE A 65 11.53 -2.33 -5.84
CA ILE A 65 11.90 -1.60 -4.61
C ILE A 65 13.18 -2.22 -4.03
N ASP A 66 14.21 -1.40 -3.88
CA ASP A 66 15.43 -1.77 -3.16
C ASP A 66 15.35 -1.35 -1.69
N ILE A 67 15.22 -2.33 -0.81
CA ILE A 67 15.25 -2.13 0.65
C ILE A 67 16.38 -2.95 1.30
N ALA A 68 17.37 -3.40 0.53
CA ALA A 68 18.38 -4.33 1.00
C ALA A 68 19.17 -3.79 2.20
N ALA A 69 19.51 -2.50 2.20
CA ALA A 69 20.20 -1.84 3.30
C ALA A 69 19.35 -1.84 4.60
N LEU A 70 18.04 -1.61 4.48
CA LEU A 70 17.11 -1.61 5.60
C LEU A 70 16.92 -3.01 6.16
N LEU A 71 16.79 -4.02 5.30
CA LEU A 71 16.71 -5.43 5.72
C LEU A 71 18.00 -5.91 6.40
N GLY A 72 19.16 -5.48 5.88
CA GLY A 72 20.45 -5.75 6.51
C GLY A 72 20.55 -5.13 7.91
N ARG A 73 20.05 -3.91 8.10
CA ARG A 73 19.95 -3.26 9.41
C ARG A 73 18.98 -4.00 10.33
N ALA A 74 17.78 -4.36 9.83
CA ALA A 74 16.78 -5.13 10.58
C ALA A 74 17.36 -6.43 11.12
N LYS A 75 18.04 -7.20 10.25
CA LYS A 75 18.70 -8.45 10.64
C LYS A 75 19.70 -8.20 11.77
N ARG A 76 20.61 -7.23 11.64
CA ARG A 76 21.61 -6.94 12.69
C ARG A 76 20.98 -6.48 14.00
N SER A 77 19.90 -5.68 13.95
CA SER A 77 19.29 -5.11 15.14
C SER A 77 18.42 -6.12 15.92
N PHE A 78 17.82 -7.11 15.25
CA PHE A 78 16.75 -7.92 15.83
C PHE A 78 16.95 -9.45 15.79
N THR A 79 17.96 -10.01 15.11
CA THR A 79 18.10 -11.48 14.94
C THR A 79 18.17 -12.25 16.26
N ASP A 80 18.82 -11.71 17.29
CA ASP A 80 19.04 -12.41 18.56
C ASP A 80 18.03 -12.02 19.66
N ARG A 81 16.96 -11.29 19.30
CA ARG A 81 15.98 -10.82 20.27
C ARG A 81 14.78 -11.75 20.32
N ILE A 82 14.38 -12.12 21.53
CA ILE A 82 13.08 -12.70 21.80
C ILE A 82 12.10 -11.53 21.89
N GLY A 83 11.13 -11.49 20.98
CA GLY A 83 10.16 -10.40 20.87
C GLY A 83 8.73 -10.89 21.05
N GLU A 84 7.87 -9.98 21.49
CA GLU A 84 6.43 -10.22 21.66
C GLU A 84 5.66 -10.15 20.33
N VAL A 85 6.17 -9.38 19.37
CA VAL A 85 5.56 -9.16 18.05
C VAL A 85 6.50 -9.66 16.97
N THR A 86 6.00 -10.47 16.03
CA THR A 86 6.76 -10.85 14.82
C THR A 86 6.42 -9.89 13.68
N LEU A 87 7.44 -9.18 13.19
CA LEU A 87 7.34 -8.38 11.97
C LEU A 87 7.79 -9.19 10.78
N ASN A 88 6.98 -9.17 9.72
CA ASN A 88 7.26 -9.84 8.47
C ASN A 88 7.66 -8.80 7.44
N PHE A 89 8.86 -8.95 6.88
CA PHE A 89 9.40 -8.12 5.80
C PHE A 89 9.63 -9.00 4.57
N PRO A 90 9.89 -8.40 3.39
CA PRO A 90 10.37 -9.18 2.27
C PRO A 90 11.63 -9.96 2.66
N PHE A 91 11.61 -11.27 2.40
CA PHE A 91 12.71 -12.22 2.62
C PHE A 91 13.09 -12.56 4.07
N ILE A 92 12.64 -11.80 5.08
CA ILE A 92 12.99 -12.04 6.49
C ILE A 92 11.79 -11.79 7.41
N SER A 93 11.77 -12.49 8.54
CA SER A 93 10.89 -12.19 9.67
C SER A 93 11.74 -11.96 10.91
N VAL A 94 11.36 -11.01 11.75
CA VAL A 94 12.08 -10.67 12.98
C VAL A 94 11.13 -10.53 14.15
N ALA A 95 11.54 -11.00 15.32
CA ALA A 95 10.79 -10.80 16.56
C ALA A 95 11.25 -9.50 17.23
N VAL A 96 10.31 -8.66 17.65
CA VAL A 96 10.56 -7.35 18.25
C VAL A 96 9.66 -7.12 19.47
N SER A 97 10.11 -6.28 20.38
CA SER A 97 9.30 -5.80 21.52
C SER A 97 9.20 -4.28 21.44
N PRO A 98 8.11 -3.73 20.86
CA PRO A 98 7.95 -2.29 20.68
C PRO A 98 7.69 -1.58 22.01
N LYS A 99 8.34 -0.44 22.22
CA LYS A 99 8.12 0.39 23.43
C LYS A 99 6.79 1.12 23.39
N ASP A 100 6.27 1.53 24.54
CA ASP A 100 5.01 2.28 24.66
C ASP A 100 4.94 3.51 23.74
N THR A 101 6.05 4.26 23.64
CA THR A 101 6.17 5.40 22.73
C THR A 101 5.98 4.97 21.27
N GLU A 102 6.59 3.87 20.85
CA GLU A 102 6.41 3.35 19.49
C GLU A 102 4.96 2.90 19.27
N GLN A 103 4.36 2.18 20.21
CA GLN A 103 2.97 1.74 20.08
C GLN A 103 2.02 2.94 19.95
N LYS A 104 2.25 4.01 20.71
CA LYS A 104 1.46 5.26 20.63
C LYS A 104 1.60 5.91 19.24
N VAL A 105 2.82 6.06 18.74
CA VAL A 105 3.08 6.65 17.42
C VAL A 105 2.52 5.76 16.30
N ALA A 106 2.63 4.45 16.44
CA ALA A 106 2.10 3.47 15.49
C ALA A 106 0.57 3.55 15.39
N ARG A 107 -0.15 3.65 16.52
CA ARG A 107 -1.60 3.85 16.53
C ARG A 107 -2.00 5.10 15.74
N GLU A 108 -1.29 6.20 15.97
CA GLU A 108 -1.54 7.45 15.24
C GLU A 108 -1.25 7.32 13.74
N LEU A 109 -0.14 6.66 13.37
CA LEU A 109 0.19 6.40 11.97
C LEU A 109 -0.90 5.59 11.26
N VAL A 110 -1.40 4.52 11.88
CA VAL A 110 -2.49 3.72 11.30
C VAL A 110 -3.73 4.57 11.05
N ILE A 111 -4.15 5.37 12.04
CA ILE A 111 -5.32 6.24 11.95
C ILE A 111 -5.15 7.30 10.85
N ARG A 112 -3.97 7.93 10.75
CA ARG A 112 -3.73 9.01 9.79
C ARG A 112 -3.49 8.53 8.37
N LEU A 113 -2.98 7.31 8.18
CA LEU A 113 -2.63 6.77 6.87
C LEU A 113 -3.80 6.03 6.20
N LYS A 114 -4.66 5.34 6.97
CA LYS A 114 -5.75 4.52 6.40
C LYS A 114 -6.68 5.29 5.44
N ASP A 115 -6.91 6.58 5.70
CA ASP A 115 -7.84 7.40 4.91
C ASP A 115 -7.15 8.21 3.80
N ARG A 116 -5.82 8.07 3.64
CA ARG A 116 -5.08 8.80 2.62
C ARG A 116 -5.45 8.30 1.23
N ARG A 117 -5.67 9.22 0.29
CA ARG A 117 -6.17 8.94 -1.06
C ARG A 117 -5.39 7.84 -1.77
N VAL A 118 -4.07 7.86 -1.66
CA VAL A 118 -3.18 6.82 -2.23
C VAL A 118 -3.55 5.42 -1.74
N LEU A 119 -4.04 5.29 -0.52
CA LEU A 119 -4.40 4.03 0.12
C LEU A 119 -5.91 3.73 0.08
N SER A 120 -6.74 4.72 -0.23
CA SER A 120 -8.21 4.62 -0.15
C SER A 120 -8.95 4.70 -1.48
N ALA A 121 -8.31 5.18 -2.56
CA ALA A 121 -8.96 5.38 -3.85
C ALA A 121 -8.11 4.91 -5.03
N TYR A 122 -8.79 4.56 -6.13
CA TYR A 122 -8.17 4.27 -7.44
C TYR A 122 -8.15 5.52 -8.32
N GLU A 123 -7.14 5.62 -9.17
CA GLU A 123 -7.01 6.69 -10.16
C GLU A 123 -7.57 6.28 -11.52
N CYS A 124 -8.17 7.25 -12.23
CA CYS A 124 -8.73 7.05 -13.56
C CYS A 124 -8.33 8.13 -14.58
N CYS A 125 -7.71 9.24 -14.15
CA CYS A 125 -7.38 10.37 -15.00
C CYS A 125 -6.16 11.17 -14.49
N ASP A 126 -5.68 12.13 -15.27
CA ASP A 126 -4.52 12.97 -14.92
C ASP A 126 -4.73 13.80 -13.64
N GLY A 127 -5.95 14.28 -13.38
CA GLY A 127 -6.26 14.98 -12.12
C GLY A 127 -6.13 14.05 -10.90
N CYS A 128 -6.53 12.78 -11.04
CA CYS A 128 -6.35 11.79 -9.98
C CYS A 128 -4.87 11.48 -9.73
N ILE A 129 -4.02 11.49 -10.76
CA ILE A 129 -2.56 11.37 -10.64
C ILE A 129 -1.99 12.52 -9.81
N ASP A 130 -2.37 13.76 -10.14
CA ASP A 130 -1.84 14.94 -9.46
C ASP A 130 -2.26 14.97 -7.97
N GLU A 131 -3.51 14.59 -7.66
CA GLU A 131 -3.98 14.45 -6.28
C GLU A 131 -3.32 13.28 -5.53
N ALA A 132 -3.04 12.16 -6.20
CA ALA A 132 -2.30 11.05 -5.61
C ALA A 132 -0.86 11.47 -5.27
N LEU A 133 -0.19 12.20 -6.17
CA LEU A 133 1.14 12.76 -5.92
C LEU A 133 1.14 13.74 -4.73
N LYS A 134 0.13 14.61 -4.64
CA LYS A 134 -0.04 15.49 -3.48
C LYS A 134 -0.20 14.69 -2.18
N SER A 135 -1.07 13.68 -2.19
CA SER A 135 -1.26 12.79 -1.04
C SER A 135 0.03 12.05 -0.65
N LEU A 136 0.89 11.66 -1.61
CA LEU A 136 2.20 11.08 -1.31
C LEU A 136 3.15 12.05 -0.62
N GLN A 137 3.16 13.33 -1.03
CA GLN A 137 3.96 14.36 -0.36
C GLN A 137 3.50 14.59 1.07
N GLU A 138 2.18 14.58 1.32
CA GLU A 138 1.61 14.69 2.66
C GLU A 138 2.00 13.49 3.54
N ILE A 139 1.92 12.26 3.00
CA ILE A 139 2.40 11.06 3.69
C ILE A 139 3.88 11.20 4.03
N ARG A 140 4.71 11.64 3.08
CA ARG A 140 6.15 11.82 3.29
C ARG A 140 6.44 12.83 4.41
N GLY A 141 5.72 13.94 4.46
CA GLY A 141 5.82 14.93 5.54
C GLY A 141 5.46 14.31 6.90
N LEU A 142 4.32 13.63 6.98
CA LEU A 142 3.89 12.95 8.19
C LEU A 142 4.91 11.91 8.69
N LEU A 143 5.49 11.12 7.79
CA LEU A 143 6.50 10.12 8.15
C LEU A 143 7.77 10.78 8.71
N VAL A 144 8.20 11.92 8.16
CA VAL A 144 9.34 12.69 8.71
C VAL A 144 9.01 13.22 10.10
N ASP A 145 7.83 13.79 10.29
CA ASP A 145 7.40 14.28 11.62
C ASP A 145 7.43 13.15 12.66
N LYS A 146 7.00 11.94 12.27
CA LYS A 146 7.05 10.78 13.15
C LYS A 146 8.46 10.26 13.41
N GLN A 147 9.39 10.43 12.49
CA GLN A 147 10.80 10.14 12.78
C GLN A 147 11.42 11.10 13.79
N VAL A 148 11.04 12.37 13.74
CA VAL A 148 11.46 13.35 14.75
C VAL A 148 10.91 12.98 16.12
N GLU A 149 9.65 12.53 16.20
CA GLU A 149 9.07 12.03 17.46
C GLU A 149 9.79 10.77 17.98
N LEU A 150 10.30 9.93 17.07
CA LEU A 150 11.03 8.69 17.38
C LEU A 150 12.55 8.89 17.45
N LEU A 151 13.07 10.11 17.55
CA LEU A 151 14.51 10.39 17.49
C LEU A 151 15.31 9.65 18.57
N ALA A 152 14.73 9.43 19.76
CA ALA A 152 15.37 8.67 20.83
C ALA A 152 15.37 7.14 20.60
N LEU A 153 14.64 6.67 19.57
CA LEU A 153 14.38 5.27 19.24
C LEU A 153 14.69 4.97 17.76
N GLN A 154 15.76 5.55 17.22
CA GLN A 154 16.15 5.38 15.80
C GLN A 154 16.40 3.92 15.40
N ASP A 155 16.86 3.09 16.35
CA ASP A 155 17.06 1.65 16.15
C ASP A 155 15.81 0.81 16.48
N GLY A 156 14.68 1.48 16.74
CA GLY A 156 13.41 0.85 17.10
C GLY A 156 12.71 0.20 15.89
N PRO A 157 11.89 -0.85 16.13
CA PRO A 157 11.13 -1.51 15.07
C PRO A 157 10.25 -0.54 14.29
N LEU A 158 9.59 0.43 14.94
CA LEU A 158 8.72 1.36 14.23
C LEU A 158 9.51 2.30 13.33
N TYR A 159 10.66 2.79 13.81
CA TYR A 159 11.53 3.66 13.01
C TYR A 159 11.98 2.98 11.72
N LEU A 160 12.33 1.68 11.81
CA LEU A 160 12.66 0.87 10.63
C LEU A 160 11.50 0.78 9.62
N VAL A 161 10.28 0.50 10.08
CA VAL A 161 9.11 0.41 9.18
C VAL A 161 8.82 1.76 8.52
N VAL A 162 8.96 2.86 9.27
CA VAL A 162 8.81 4.22 8.72
C VAL A 162 9.89 4.51 7.67
N ASP A 163 11.14 4.11 7.90
CA ASP A 163 12.21 4.22 6.90
C ASP A 163 11.88 3.42 5.63
N MET A 164 11.32 2.21 5.75
CA MET A 164 10.89 1.42 4.59
C MET A 164 9.83 2.15 3.77
N MET A 165 8.78 2.66 4.42
CA MET A 165 7.74 3.45 3.73
C MET A 165 8.33 4.67 3.01
N ARG A 166 9.20 5.43 3.68
CA ARG A 166 9.85 6.61 3.09
C ARG A 166 10.72 6.23 1.90
N GLU A 167 11.44 5.13 1.98
CA GLU A 167 12.32 4.63 0.93
C GLU A 167 11.52 4.18 -0.30
N GLY A 168 10.43 3.45 -0.11
CA GLY A 168 9.50 3.11 -1.19
C GLY A 168 8.92 4.35 -1.89
N ILE A 169 8.48 5.35 -1.12
CA ILE A 169 7.99 6.63 -1.66
C ILE A 169 9.10 7.35 -2.45
N ARG A 170 10.33 7.39 -1.92
CA ARG A 170 11.47 8.05 -2.58
C ARG A 170 11.74 7.41 -3.94
N GLN A 171 11.84 6.08 -4.00
CA GLN A 171 12.10 5.36 -5.25
C GLN A 171 10.97 5.53 -6.26
N PHE A 172 9.70 5.48 -5.82
CA PHE A 172 8.57 5.76 -6.69
C PHE A 172 8.61 7.17 -7.27
N LEU A 173 8.92 8.19 -6.46
CA LEU A 173 9.04 9.57 -6.95
C LEU A 173 10.21 9.73 -7.93
N THR A 174 11.32 9.02 -7.73
CA THR A 174 12.43 8.98 -8.70
C THR A 174 12.00 8.33 -10.02
N PHE A 175 11.23 7.24 -9.95
CA PHE A 175 10.63 6.62 -11.13
C PHE A 175 9.64 7.57 -11.83
N GLU A 176 8.77 8.25 -11.08
CA GLU A 176 7.82 9.21 -11.66
C GLU A 176 8.52 10.37 -12.36
N GLN A 177 9.64 10.84 -11.81
CA GLN A 177 10.47 11.84 -12.45
C GLN A 177 11.06 11.33 -13.78
N SER A 178 11.47 10.07 -13.87
CA SER A 178 12.01 9.54 -15.14
C SER A 178 10.94 9.49 -16.24
N LEU A 179 9.66 9.27 -15.88
CA LEU A 179 8.53 9.35 -16.81
C LEU A 179 8.29 10.75 -17.37
N LYS A 180 8.61 11.81 -16.60
CA LYS A 180 8.44 13.21 -17.03
C LYS A 180 9.46 13.70 -18.06
N HIS A 181 10.57 12.97 -18.25
CA HIS A 181 11.63 13.36 -19.20
C HIS A 181 11.33 12.91 -20.65
N GLY A 182 10.21 12.21 -20.88
CA GLY A 182 9.71 11.94 -22.24
C GLY A 182 9.07 13.17 -22.88
N ASP A 183 9.09 13.24 -24.21
CA ASP A 183 8.54 14.36 -24.97
C ASP A 183 7.02 14.50 -24.73
N ILE A 184 6.63 15.43 -23.84
CA ILE A 184 5.22 15.69 -23.49
C ILE A 184 4.57 16.47 -24.63
N THR A 185 4.33 15.79 -25.74
CA THR A 185 3.41 16.28 -26.78
C THR A 185 1.99 16.04 -26.29
N ARG A 186 1.20 17.13 -26.15
CA ARG A 186 -0.21 17.03 -25.81
C ARG A 186 -0.95 16.31 -26.93
N VAL A 187 -1.53 15.15 -26.63
CA VAL A 187 -2.41 14.41 -27.56
C VAL A 187 -3.80 14.28 -26.93
N GLY A 188 -4.74 15.10 -27.37
CA GLY A 188 -6.15 15.03 -26.94
C GLY A 188 -6.44 15.61 -25.53
N GLU A 189 -7.40 15.02 -24.82
CA GLU A 189 -7.87 15.46 -23.49
C GLU A 189 -6.88 15.16 -22.34
N PHE A 190 -5.93 14.25 -22.56
CA PHE A 190 -4.92 13.88 -21.57
C PHE A 190 -3.61 14.63 -21.82
N ARG A 191 -2.97 15.08 -20.74
CA ARG A 191 -1.65 15.72 -20.82
C ARG A 191 -0.55 14.69 -21.04
N ARG A 192 -0.71 13.49 -20.48
CA ARG A 192 0.28 12.41 -20.53
C ARG A 192 -0.11 11.39 -21.62
N PRO A 193 0.85 10.89 -22.40
CA PRO A 193 0.65 9.72 -23.26
C PRO A 193 0.09 8.50 -22.49
N GLU A 194 -0.63 7.62 -23.18
CA GLU A 194 -1.31 6.48 -22.55
C GLU A 194 -0.32 5.50 -21.90
N ASP A 195 0.79 5.21 -22.56
CA ASP A 195 1.87 4.36 -22.06
C ASP A 195 2.53 4.94 -20.81
N VAL A 196 2.79 6.25 -20.78
CA VAL A 196 3.33 6.97 -19.61
C VAL A 196 2.37 6.90 -18.43
N ARG A 197 1.08 7.15 -18.68
CA ARG A 197 0.03 7.04 -17.66
C ARG A 197 -0.10 5.61 -17.15
N GLN A 198 0.01 4.62 -18.03
CA GLN A 198 -0.05 3.22 -17.65
C GLN A 198 1.14 2.84 -16.76
N ALA A 199 2.35 3.23 -17.14
CA ALA A 199 3.56 3.02 -16.35
C ALA A 199 3.47 3.68 -14.97
N TYR A 200 2.90 4.88 -14.89
CA TYR A 200 2.62 5.55 -13.61
C TYR A 200 1.68 4.71 -12.72
N PHE A 201 0.56 4.23 -13.26
CA PHE A 201 -0.39 3.44 -12.47
C PHE A 201 0.21 2.11 -12.02
N ASP A 202 0.98 1.45 -12.87
CA ASP A 202 1.67 0.19 -12.51
C ASP A 202 2.70 0.42 -11.39
N GLY A 203 3.42 1.55 -11.43
CA GLY A 203 4.35 1.94 -10.36
C GLY A 203 3.64 2.33 -9.07
N LEU A 204 2.50 3.02 -9.17
CA LEU A 204 1.70 3.43 -8.01
C LEU A 204 1.10 2.22 -7.31
N GLU A 205 0.63 1.24 -8.08
CA GLU A 205 0.11 -0.03 -7.56
C GLU A 205 1.18 -0.80 -6.76
N LEU A 206 2.40 -0.83 -7.28
CA LEU A 206 3.54 -1.42 -6.58
C LEU A 206 3.81 -0.69 -5.25
N LEU A 207 3.81 0.65 -5.27
CA LEU A 207 4.00 1.46 -4.06
C LEU A 207 2.86 1.24 -3.05
N ARG A 208 1.61 1.14 -3.50
CA ARG A 208 0.45 0.86 -2.64
C ARG A 208 0.60 -0.45 -1.90
N GLY A 209 0.95 -1.52 -2.62
CA GLY A 209 1.22 -2.81 -2.00
C GLY A 209 2.30 -2.72 -0.94
N HIS A 210 3.40 -2.04 -1.26
CA HIS A 210 4.48 -1.79 -0.29
C HIS A 210 3.99 -1.05 0.96
N LEU A 211 3.30 0.08 0.80
CA LEU A 211 2.79 0.87 1.91
C LEU A 211 1.74 0.13 2.74
N ALA A 212 0.86 -0.65 2.11
CA ALA A 212 -0.17 -1.44 2.77
C ALA A 212 0.42 -2.56 3.64
N HIS A 213 1.42 -3.29 3.13
CA HIS A 213 2.13 -4.29 3.93
C HIS A 213 2.90 -3.64 5.08
N CYS A 214 3.59 -2.51 4.85
CA CYS A 214 4.20 -1.74 5.94
C CYS A 214 3.16 -1.30 6.98
N LEU A 215 1.98 -0.82 6.56
CA LEU A 215 0.91 -0.39 7.46
C LEU A 215 0.37 -1.56 8.30
N THR A 216 0.33 -2.76 7.73
CA THR A 216 0.01 -3.99 8.47
C THR A 216 1.03 -4.25 9.57
N GLN A 217 2.33 -4.06 9.30
CA GLN A 217 3.38 -4.18 10.33
C GLN A 217 3.25 -3.07 11.39
N VAL A 218 2.91 -1.84 11.00
CA VAL A 218 2.64 -0.74 11.96
C VAL A 218 1.44 -1.08 12.85
N ALA A 219 0.37 -1.66 12.30
CA ALA A 219 -0.79 -2.09 13.08
C ALA A 219 -0.42 -3.19 14.10
N ALA A 220 0.44 -4.14 13.70
CA ALA A 220 0.97 -5.16 14.60
C ALA A 220 1.78 -4.53 15.76
N ILE A 221 2.65 -3.55 15.48
CA ILE A 221 3.38 -2.80 16.52
C ILE A 221 2.40 -2.05 17.45
N ALA A 222 1.35 -1.46 16.89
CA ALA A 222 0.35 -0.71 17.63
C ALA A 222 -0.57 -1.58 18.52
N GLY A 223 -0.56 -2.90 18.33
CA GLY A 223 -1.47 -3.83 19.02
C GLY A 223 -2.93 -3.66 18.59
N ILE A 224 -3.18 -3.26 17.34
CA ILE A 224 -4.53 -3.04 16.79
C ILE A 224 -4.71 -3.80 15.48
N GLU A 225 -5.96 -3.95 15.05
CA GLU A 225 -6.27 -4.59 13.77
C GLU A 225 -5.80 -3.73 12.59
N ALA A 226 -5.22 -4.38 11.58
CA ALA A 226 -4.83 -3.71 10.35
C ALA A 226 -6.08 -3.19 9.59
N PRO A 227 -6.01 -2.01 8.95
CA PRO A 227 -7.12 -1.49 8.17
C PRO A 227 -7.56 -2.48 7.08
N ARG A 228 -8.86 -2.77 7.03
CA ARG A 228 -9.50 -3.68 6.04
C ARG A 228 -10.39 -2.95 5.03
N GLU A 229 -10.25 -1.64 4.96
CA GLU A 229 -11.07 -0.77 4.10
C GLU A 229 -10.21 -0.20 2.97
N GLY A 230 -10.87 0.27 1.91
CA GLY A 230 -10.20 0.91 0.78
C GLY A 230 -9.32 -0.03 -0.04
N VAL A 231 -8.27 0.53 -0.65
CA VAL A 231 -7.36 -0.22 -1.53
C VAL A 231 -6.41 -1.09 -0.70
N VAL A 232 -6.13 -0.71 0.56
CA VAL A 232 -5.32 -1.48 1.52
C VAL A 232 -5.81 -2.92 1.70
N ALA A 233 -7.14 -3.11 1.67
CA ALA A 233 -7.78 -4.42 1.84
C ALA A 233 -7.31 -5.46 0.81
N ASN A 234 -6.82 -5.02 -0.35
CA ASN A 234 -6.38 -5.90 -1.43
C ASN A 234 -4.95 -6.43 -1.26
N TYR A 235 -4.18 -5.91 -0.32
CA TYR A 235 -2.77 -6.28 -0.12
C TYR A 235 -2.53 -7.03 1.19
N HIS A 236 -3.56 -7.71 1.70
CA HIS A 236 -3.37 -8.65 2.80
C HIS A 236 -2.72 -9.93 2.29
N GLY A 237 -1.76 -10.46 3.05
CA GLY A 237 -1.05 -11.71 2.74
C GLY A 237 0.46 -11.51 2.66
N ASP A 238 1.11 -12.40 1.91
CA ASP A 238 2.57 -12.43 1.76
C ASP A 238 3.07 -11.29 0.88
N TRP A 239 4.29 -10.85 1.16
CA TRP A 239 4.99 -9.86 0.34
C TRP A 239 5.24 -10.41 -1.07
N PRO A 240 4.90 -9.65 -2.14
CA PRO A 240 5.20 -10.08 -3.49
C PRO A 240 6.68 -9.92 -3.79
N LEU A 241 7.45 -10.99 -3.59
CA LEU A 241 8.92 -10.96 -3.67
C LEU A 241 9.46 -10.46 -5.01
N VAL A 242 8.70 -10.62 -6.10
CA VAL A 242 9.07 -10.11 -7.44
C VAL A 242 9.13 -8.58 -7.51
N ALA A 243 8.47 -7.87 -6.60
CA ALA A 243 8.47 -6.41 -6.51
C ALA A 243 9.73 -5.85 -5.82
N TYR A 244 10.60 -6.71 -5.29
CA TYR A 244 11.75 -6.31 -4.49
C TYR A 244 13.07 -6.79 -5.08
N VAL A 245 14.10 -5.96 -4.96
CA VAL A 245 15.47 -6.37 -5.23
C VAL A 245 15.88 -7.40 -4.17
N ARG A 246 16.33 -8.58 -4.60
CA ARG A 246 16.76 -9.62 -3.67
C ARG A 246 18.02 -9.16 -2.93
N PRO A 247 18.01 -9.11 -1.58
CA PRO A 247 19.15 -8.64 -0.83
C PRO A 247 20.28 -9.68 -0.82
N GLN A 248 21.52 -9.23 -0.93
CA GLN A 248 22.69 -10.02 -0.57
C GLN A 248 22.91 -9.94 0.94
N LEU A 249 22.14 -10.72 1.69
CA LEU A 249 22.31 -10.77 3.15
C LEU A 249 23.55 -11.60 3.48
N PRO A 250 24.41 -11.16 4.40
CA PRO A 250 25.50 -12.00 4.86
C PRO A 250 24.92 -13.31 5.39
N SER A 251 25.44 -14.42 4.89
CA SER A 251 25.20 -15.75 5.43
C SER A 251 25.45 -15.67 6.94
N GLY A 252 24.51 -16.17 7.74
CA GLY A 252 24.73 -16.24 9.18
C GLY A 252 26.02 -17.02 9.50
N PRO A 253 26.56 -16.91 10.73
CA PRO A 253 27.77 -17.62 11.16
C PRO A 253 27.53 -19.14 11.31
N GLY A 254 27.17 -19.81 10.21
CA GLY A 254 26.88 -21.24 10.15
C GLY A 254 26.96 -21.83 8.73
N GLY A 255 27.36 -21.04 7.72
CA GLY A 255 27.59 -21.55 6.37
C GLY A 255 29.07 -21.84 6.13
N GLN A 256 29.65 -22.81 6.84
CA GLN A 256 30.82 -23.51 6.31
C GLN A 256 30.28 -24.48 5.26
N SER A 257 30.48 -24.12 3.99
CA SER A 257 30.38 -25.05 2.88
C SER A 257 31.52 -26.05 2.98
N GLU A 258 31.21 -27.30 3.32
CA GLU A 258 31.91 -28.47 2.79
C GLU A 258 31.59 -28.64 1.30
#